data_AF-A0A895AJI1-F1
#
_entry.id   AF-A0A895AJI1-F1
#
_cell.length_a   1.000
_cell.length_b   1.000
_cell.length_c   1.000
_cell.angle_alpha   90.00
_cell.angle_beta   90.00
_cell.angle_gamma   90.00
#
_symmetry.space_group_name_H-M   'P 1'
#
loop_
_entity.id
_entity.type
_entity.pdbx_description
1 polymer ?
#
loop_
_entity_poly.entity_id
_entity_poly.type
_entity_poly.pdbx_seq_one_letter_code
_entity_poly.pdbx_strand_id
1 'polypeptide(L)' 'MVDVSQHELVPEHTVLDEETLDGVLADYDIDRTELPKIKYKDPALPDNAEIGDVVEIVRDSRTTDEAVVYRLVIE' A
#
# COMPACT_ATOMS: atom_id res chain seq x y z
N MET A 1 5.61 23.62 3.34
CA MET A 1 5.79 22.16 3.51
C MET A 1 5.97 21.61 2.11
N VAL A 2 6.94 20.72 1.88
CA VAL A 2 7.16 20.13 0.55
C VAL A 2 6.30 18.89 0.46
N ASP A 3 5.62 18.72 -0.67
CA ASP A 3 4.87 17.51 -0.97
C ASP A 3 5.85 16.35 -1.18
N VAL A 4 5.82 15.37 -0.27
CA VAL A 4 6.74 14.22 -0.29
C VAL A 4 6.42 13.25 -1.42
N SER A 5 5.17 13.23 -1.90
CA SER A 5 4.73 12.33 -2.99
C SER A 5 5.44 12.62 -4.31
N GLN A 6 5.96 13.84 -4.48
CA GLN A 6 6.63 14.28 -5.71
C GLN A 6 8.10 13.83 -5.79
N HIS A 7 8.61 13.14 -4.78
CA HIS A 7 10.01 12.71 -4.75
C HIS A 7 10.19 11.39 -5.51
N GLU A 8 11.24 11.29 -6.33
CA GLU A 8 11.56 10.10 -7.17
C GLU A 8 11.58 8.76 -6.39
N LEU A 9 12.00 8.79 -5.13
CA LEU A 9 12.05 7.61 -4.26
C LEU A 9 10.72 7.22 -3.62
N VAL A 10 9.66 8.03 -3.76
CA VAL A 10 8.34 7.71 -3.21
C VAL A 10 7.53 7.00 -4.29
N PRO A 11 7.20 5.71 -4.09
CA PRO A 11 6.40 4.95 -5.06
C PRO A 11 4.94 5.39 -5.05
N GLU A 12 4.17 4.91 -6.03
CA GLU A 12 2.74 5.16 -6.09
C GLU A 12 2.02 4.35 -5.01
N HIS A 13 1.17 5.02 -4.22
CA HIS A 13 0.37 4.42 -3.17
C HIS A 13 -1.11 4.63 -3.49
N THR A 14 -1.88 3.54 -3.56
CA THR A 14 -3.32 3.58 -3.86
C THR A 14 -4.10 2.76 -2.85
N VAL A 15 -5.21 3.30 -2.34
CA VAL A 15 -6.11 2.54 -1.44
C VAL A 15 -6.88 1.53 -2.28
N LEU A 16 -6.83 0.26 -1.88
CA LEU A 16 -7.58 -0.82 -2.52
C LEU A 16 -9.05 -0.81 -2.08
N ASP A 17 -9.93 -1.08 -3.03
CA ASP A 17 -11.33 -1.40 -2.73
C ASP A 17 -11.47 -2.81 -2.12
N GLU A 18 -12.61 -3.05 -1.45
CA GLU A 18 -12.86 -4.31 -0.75
C GLU A 18 -12.92 -5.53 -1.68
N GLU A 19 -13.47 -5.39 -2.89
CA GLU A 19 -13.61 -6.51 -3.84
C GLU A 19 -12.24 -6.97 -4.35
N THR A 20 -11.38 -6.02 -4.73
CA THR A 20 -10.00 -6.31 -5.16
C THR A 20 -9.19 -6.89 -4.00
N LEU A 21 -9.33 -6.33 -2.79
CA LEU A 21 -8.63 -6.81 -1.61
C LEU A 21 -8.99 -8.27 -1.27
N ASP A 22 -10.27 -8.62 -1.31
CA ASP A 22 -10.73 -9.98 -1.04
C ASP A 22 -10.12 -10.99 -2.03
N GLY A 23 -10.00 -10.61 -3.31
CA GLY A 23 -9.30 -11.41 -4.32
C GLY A 23 -7.82 -11.60 -3.99
N VAL A 24 -7.11 -10.53 -3.64
CA VAL A 24 -5.69 -10.59 -3.27
C VAL A 24 -5.46 -11.50 -2.05
N LEU A 25 -6.27 -11.36 -1.01
CA LEU A 25 -6.15 -12.19 0.19
C LEU A 25 -6.43 -13.66 -0.10
N ALA A 26 -7.41 -13.96 -0.94
CA ALA A 26 -7.73 -15.32 -1.36
C ALA A 26 -6.61 -15.94 -2.21
N ASP A 27 -6.00 -15.19 -3.12
CA ASP A 27 -4.90 -15.66 -3.97
C ASP A 27 -3.64 -16.03 -3.17
N TYR A 28 -3.37 -15.27 -2.10
CA TYR A 28 -2.24 -15.54 -1.21
C TYR A 28 -2.56 -16.49 -0.05
N ASP A 29 -3.83 -16.83 0.17
CA ASP A 29 -4.32 -17.64 1.31
C ASP A 29 -3.86 -17.07 2.66
N ILE A 30 -4.08 -15.76 2.86
CA ILE A 30 -3.69 -15.03 4.07
C ILE A 30 -4.81 -14.14 4.61
N ASP A 31 -4.74 -13.84 5.89
CA ASP A 31 -5.58 -12.83 6.54
C ASP A 31 -5.02 -11.42 6.33
N ARG A 32 -5.92 -10.41 6.33
CA ARG A 32 -5.56 -8.98 6.24
C ARG A 32 -4.48 -8.56 7.25
N THR A 33 -4.48 -9.16 8.44
CA THR A 33 -3.54 -8.84 9.53
C THR A 33 -2.13 -9.38 9.33
N GLU A 34 -1.95 -10.31 8.38
CA GLU A 34 -0.66 -10.89 7.99
C GLU A 34 0.07 -10.03 6.96
N LEU A 35 -0.62 -9.08 6.34
CA LEU A 35 0.00 -8.09 5.47
C LEU A 35 1.03 -7.26 6.26
N PRO A 36 2.15 -6.86 5.61
CA PRO A 36 3.05 -5.87 6.17
C PRO A 36 2.29 -4.58 6.55
N LYS A 37 2.72 -3.92 7.62
CA LYS A 37 1.96 -2.81 8.21
C LYS A 37 2.57 -1.46 7.85
N ILE A 38 1.73 -0.45 7.68
CA ILE A 38 2.10 0.97 7.56
C ILE A 38 1.37 1.77 8.62
N LYS A 39 2.02 2.79 9.18
CA LYS A 39 1.37 3.64 10.20
C LYS A 39 0.49 4.67 9.52
N TYR A 40 -0.62 5.02 10.16
CA TYR A 40 -1.51 6.09 9.73
C TYR A 40 -0.80 7.45 9.65
N LYS A 41 0.26 7.63 10.46
CA LYS A 41 1.10 8.84 10.46
C LYS A 41 2.20 8.85 9.39
N ASP A 42 2.25 7.85 8.51
CA ASP A 42 3.25 7.80 7.46
C ASP A 42 2.99 8.90 6.41
N PRO A 43 3.97 9.77 6.10
CA PRO A 43 3.79 10.85 5.14
C PRO A 43 3.51 10.41 3.70
N ALA A 44 3.83 9.15 3.35
CA ALA A 44 3.58 8.61 2.01
C ALA A 44 2.16 8.03 1.86
N LEU A 45 1.36 8.02 2.94
CA LEU A 45 0.01 7.49 2.90
C LEU A 45 -0.92 8.41 2.09
N PRO A 46 -1.81 7.86 1.24
CA PRO A 46 -2.82 8.66 0.55
C PRO A 46 -3.75 9.38 1.53
N ASP A 47 -4.17 10.59 1.19
CA ASP A 47 -5.02 11.44 2.04
C ASP A 47 -6.37 10.80 2.41
N ASN A 48 -6.84 9.84 1.61
CA ASN A 48 -8.11 9.13 1.78
C ASN A 48 -7.99 7.78 2.48
N ALA A 49 -6.79 7.39 2.94
CA ALA A 49 -6.59 6.12 3.63
C ALA A 49 -6.98 6.23 5.12
N GLU A 50 -7.68 5.21 5.63
CA GLU A 50 -8.10 5.10 7.02
C GLU A 50 -7.44 3.90 7.72
N ILE A 51 -7.50 3.88 9.06
CA ILE A 51 -7.01 2.73 9.83
C ILE A 51 -7.83 1.50 9.47
N GLY A 52 -7.12 0.42 9.10
CA GLY A 52 -7.74 -0.80 8.61
C GLY A 52 -7.64 -0.93 7.10
N ASP A 53 -7.43 0.13 6.33
CA ASP A 53 -7.32 0.03 4.87
C ASP A 53 -6.07 -0.72 4.42
N VAL A 54 -6.11 -1.21 3.18
CA VAL A 54 -4.93 -1.80 2.53
C VAL A 54 -4.52 -0.90 1.39
N VAL A 55 -3.24 -0.54 1.38
CA VAL A 55 -2.63 0.28 0.34
C VAL A 55 -1.82 -0.62 -0.56
N GLU A 56 -2.10 -0.56 -1.85
CA GLU A 56 -1.24 -1.08 -2.91
C GLU A 56 -0.10 -0.10 -3.16
N ILE A 57 1.12 -0.64 -3.25
CA ILE A 57 2.33 0.11 -3.50
C ILE A 57 2.99 -0.44 -4.76
N VAL A 58 3.04 0.39 -5.81
CA VAL A 58 3.68 0.07 -7.08
C VAL A 58 5.00 0.82 -7.18
N ARG A 59 6.11 0.08 -7.30
CA ARG A 59 7.46 0.66 -7.39
C ARG A 59 8.25 0.11 -8.56
N ASP A 60 9.13 0.95 -9.11
CA ASP A 60 10.13 0.52 -10.08
C ASP A 60 11.07 -0.53 -9.47
N SER A 61 11.24 -1.63 -10.19
CA SER A 61 12.05 -2.77 -9.80
C SER A 61 13.10 -3.06 -10.86
N ARG A 62 14.37 -3.11 -10.45
CA ARG A 62 15.48 -3.44 -11.36
C ARG A 62 15.44 -4.88 -11.91
N THR A 63 14.66 -5.76 -11.31
CA THR A 63 14.62 -7.19 -11.65
C THR A 63 13.32 -7.63 -12.32
N THR A 64 12.24 -6.88 -12.15
CA THR A 64 10.89 -7.27 -12.59
C THR A 64 10.17 -6.10 -13.27
N ASP A 65 10.90 -5.03 -13.58
CA ASP A 65 10.41 -3.73 -14.06
C ASP A 65 9.51 -3.02 -13.04
N GLU A 66 8.45 -3.68 -12.57
CA GLU A 66 7.55 -3.21 -11.52
C GLU A 66 7.43 -4.23 -10.39
N ALA A 67 7.24 -3.76 -9.16
CA ALA A 67 6.94 -4.61 -8.01
C ALA A 67 5.76 -4.05 -7.23
N VAL A 68 4.77 -4.91 -6.98
CA VAL A 68 3.55 -4.60 -6.24
C VAL A 68 3.64 -5.17 -4.82
N VAL A 69 3.31 -4.35 -3.82
CA VAL A 69 3.26 -4.76 -2.41
C VAL A 69 2.01 -4.19 -1.76
N TYR A 70 1.35 -4.99 -0.93
CA TYR A 70 0.16 -4.59 -0.19
C TYR A 70 0.49 -4.35 1.28
N ARG A 71 -0.03 -3.26 1.87
CA ARG A 71 0.21 -2.92 3.29
C ARG A 71 -1.06 -2.53 4.04
N LEU A 72 -1.23 -3.07 5.24
CA LEU A 72 -2.32 -2.73 6.16
C LEU A 72 -2.01 -1.47 6.96
N VAL A 73 -2.92 -0.50 6.95
CA VAL A 73 -2.84 0.73 7.75
C VAL A 73 -3.18 0.43 9.20
N ILE A 74 -2.26 0.78 10.10
CA ILE A 74 -2.41 0.67 11.56
C ILE A 74 -2.17 2.03 12.23
N GLU A 75 -2.44 2.12 13.54
CA GLU A 75 -2.18 3.33 14.35
C GLU A 75 -0.70 3.79 14.35
#